data_AF-A0A5Q0SMF5-F1
#
_entry.id   AF-A0A5Q0SMF5-F1
#
_cell.length_a   1.000
_cell.length_b   1.000
_cell.length_c   1.000
_cell.angle_alpha   90.00
_cell.angle_beta   90.00
_cell.angle_gamma   90.00
#
_symmetry.space_group_name_H-M   'P 1'
#
loop_
_entity.id
_entity.type
_entity.pdbx_description
1 polymer ?
#
loop_
_entity_poly.entity_id
_entity_poly.type
_entity_poly.pdbx_seq_one_letter_code
_entity_poly.pdbx_strand_id
1 'polypeptide(L)'
;MILREIIDELSYRLKQRRIINVCVGPTYTSVMLDNQYIGISHTITDGEIEDAGEIIGKNAYDVVINNLDSNLQRSLSLAILNALGEMNGFTQGDPINLYSGGKLCVFGFSPQLSYSNFDSVVVYDFLSTENKRVGNTEIRPFSLLSHEVCTTALIFASSLVNNTIDKILTQISANHLILTGISSVDAPITLKNHGFEALGKLFPIEKYRVFRTICEGGSNRLLSKYVARYFKKL
;
A
#
# COMPACT_ATOMS: atom_id res chain seq x y z
N MET A 1 -7.78 -2.87 -14.55
CA MET A 1 -6.73 -2.23 -13.73
C MET A 1 -7.20 -2.36 -12.31
N ILE A 2 -6.49 -3.11 -11.49
CA ILE A 2 -6.95 -3.51 -10.15
C ILE A 2 -7.37 -2.30 -9.29
N LEU A 3 -6.71 -1.14 -9.40
CA LEU A 3 -7.09 0.07 -8.64
C LEU A 3 -8.51 0.55 -8.96
N ARG A 4 -8.96 0.49 -10.22
CA ARG A 4 -10.33 0.89 -10.60
C ARG A 4 -11.35 -0.08 -10.01
N GLU A 5 -11.07 -1.36 -10.05
CA GLU A 5 -11.93 -2.40 -9.46
C GLU A 5 -12.04 -2.24 -7.93
N ILE A 6 -10.94 -1.88 -7.25
CA ILE A 6 -10.93 -1.53 -5.82
C ILE A 6 -11.86 -0.32 -5.55
N ILE A 7 -11.81 0.70 -6.40
CA ILE A 7 -12.67 1.89 -6.27
C ILE A 7 -14.14 1.50 -6.47
N ASP A 8 -14.43 0.64 -7.44
CA ASP A 8 -15.79 0.16 -7.71
C ASP A 8 -16.36 -0.63 -6.52
N GLU A 9 -15.58 -1.56 -5.94
CA GLU A 9 -15.96 -2.31 -4.73
C GLU A 9 -16.28 -1.37 -3.57
N LEU A 10 -15.47 -0.32 -3.38
CA LEU A 10 -15.58 0.59 -2.24
C LEU A 10 -16.48 1.81 -2.51
N SER A 11 -17.03 1.94 -3.71
CA SER A 11 -17.74 3.13 -4.19
C SER A 11 -18.90 3.55 -3.28
N TYR A 12 -19.70 2.60 -2.79
CA TYR A 12 -20.82 2.88 -1.89
C TYR A 12 -20.34 3.54 -0.59
N ARG A 13 -19.27 3.01 0.01
CA ARG A 13 -18.71 3.53 1.27
C ARG A 13 -18.04 4.89 1.06
N LEU A 14 -17.36 5.08 -0.08
CA LEU A 14 -16.77 6.36 -0.44
C LEU A 14 -17.82 7.47 -0.58
N LYS A 15 -18.92 7.19 -1.28
CA LYS A 15 -19.99 8.17 -1.52
C LYS A 15 -20.64 8.69 -0.23
N GLN A 16 -20.54 7.93 0.86
CA GLN A 16 -21.06 8.30 2.19
C GLN A 16 -20.10 9.12 3.04
N ARG A 17 -18.89 9.45 2.54
CA ARG A 17 -17.84 10.08 3.32
C ARG A 17 -17.45 11.43 2.74
N ARG A 18 -17.15 12.37 3.63
CA ARG A 18 -16.53 13.66 3.31
C ARG A 18 -15.14 13.73 3.92
N ILE A 19 -14.26 14.44 3.23
CA ILE A 19 -12.90 14.68 3.69
C ILE A 19 -12.93 15.86 4.68
N ILE A 20 -12.39 15.69 5.87
CA ILE A 20 -12.33 16.75 6.90
C ILE A 20 -10.91 17.25 7.14
N ASN A 21 -9.89 16.47 6.76
CA ASN A 21 -8.50 16.92 6.80
C ASN A 21 -7.64 16.15 5.80
N VAL A 22 -6.63 16.82 5.25
CA VAL A 22 -5.68 16.24 4.29
C VAL A 22 -4.29 16.71 4.64
N CYS A 23 -3.32 15.82 4.48
CA CYS A 23 -1.93 16.14 4.68
C CYS A 23 -1.06 15.37 3.70
N VAL A 24 -0.35 16.10 2.85
CA VAL A 24 0.60 15.54 1.89
C VAL A 24 1.99 15.78 2.44
N GLY A 25 2.51 14.78 3.17
CA GLY A 25 3.86 14.80 3.69
C GLY A 25 4.87 14.24 2.68
N PRO A 26 6.18 14.43 2.91
CA PRO A 26 7.24 14.00 1.98
C PRO A 26 7.32 12.48 1.80
N THR A 27 6.98 11.70 2.82
CA THR A 27 7.02 10.22 2.79
C THR A 27 5.64 9.60 2.77
N TYR A 28 4.65 10.24 3.40
CA TYR A 28 3.31 9.71 3.53
C TYR A 28 2.25 10.79 3.29
N THR A 29 1.14 10.39 2.68
CA THR A 29 -0.06 11.20 2.56
C THR A 29 -1.10 10.64 3.51
N SER A 30 -1.79 11.51 4.24
CA SER A 30 -2.84 11.12 5.17
C SER A 30 -4.12 11.89 4.91
N VAL A 31 -5.24 11.20 5.02
CA VAL A 31 -6.57 11.79 4.90
C VAL A 31 -7.40 11.37 6.09
N MET A 32 -8.14 12.33 6.64
CA MET A 32 -9.14 12.11 7.68
C MET A 32 -10.53 12.33 7.10
N LEU A 33 -11.41 11.36 7.32
CA LEU A 33 -12.82 11.40 6.91
C LEU A 33 -13.70 11.90 8.07
N ASP A 34 -14.94 12.28 7.75
CA ASP A 34 -15.96 12.78 8.70
C ASP A 34 -16.24 11.86 9.90
N ASN A 35 -16.07 10.55 9.76
CA ASN A 35 -16.15 9.56 10.83
C ASN A 35 -14.86 9.47 11.68
N GLN A 36 -13.94 10.42 11.53
CA GLN A 36 -12.64 10.48 12.21
C GLN A 36 -11.74 9.28 11.89
N TYR A 37 -11.98 8.58 10.78
CA TYR A 37 -11.07 7.53 10.34
C TYR A 37 -9.96 8.15 9.51
N ILE A 38 -8.76 7.60 9.68
CA ILE A 38 -7.56 8.08 9.02
C ILE A 38 -7.05 6.98 8.12
N GLY A 39 -6.77 7.35 6.88
CA GLY A 39 -6.00 6.54 5.97
C GLY A 39 -4.64 7.16 5.73
N ILE A 40 -3.70 6.31 5.35
CA ILE A 40 -2.33 6.69 5.05
C ILE A 40 -1.94 6.02 3.74
N SER A 41 -1.16 6.69 2.90
CA SER A 41 -0.47 6.07 1.79
C SER A 41 1.00 6.49 1.81
N HIS A 42 1.84 5.73 1.11
CA HIS A 42 3.13 6.26 0.67
C HIS A 42 2.91 7.48 -0.24
N THR A 43 3.73 8.51 -0.08
CA THR A 43 3.80 9.65 -1.00
C THR A 43 4.83 9.37 -2.07
N ILE A 44 4.45 9.54 -3.33
CA ILE A 44 5.38 9.65 -4.45
C ILE A 44 5.16 11.02 -5.07
N THR A 45 6.16 11.89 -4.97
CA THR A 45 6.06 13.34 -5.25
C THR A 45 6.10 13.69 -6.74
N ASP A 46 5.45 12.89 -7.56
CA ASP A 46 5.38 13.07 -9.01
C ASP A 46 3.96 13.50 -9.42
N GLY A 47 3.88 14.72 -9.96
CA GLY A 47 2.63 15.42 -10.32
C GLY A 47 2.15 16.44 -9.29
N GLU A 48 0.93 16.93 -9.49
CA GLU A 48 0.25 17.92 -8.66
C GLU A 48 -1.19 17.47 -8.32
N ILE A 49 -1.71 17.93 -7.19
CA ILE A 49 -3.12 17.80 -6.83
C ILE A 49 -3.79 19.12 -7.19
N GLU A 50 -4.53 19.16 -8.29
CA GLU A 50 -5.08 20.41 -8.86
C GLU A 50 -5.99 21.15 -7.88
N ASP A 51 -6.76 20.40 -7.09
CA ASP A 51 -7.70 20.94 -6.12
C ASP A 51 -7.06 21.25 -4.74
N ALA A 52 -5.73 21.34 -4.65
CA ALA A 52 -5.06 21.60 -3.38
C ALA A 52 -5.56 22.89 -2.71
N GLY A 53 -5.92 22.81 -1.42
CA GLY A 53 -6.57 23.90 -0.69
C GLY A 53 -8.11 23.84 -0.71
N GLU A 54 -8.71 23.06 -1.61
CA GLU A 54 -10.16 22.95 -1.77
C GLU A 54 -10.71 21.54 -1.51
N ILE A 55 -9.85 20.58 -1.14
CA ILE A 55 -10.22 19.18 -0.92
C ILE A 55 -11.11 19.02 0.31
N ILE A 56 -10.89 19.82 1.35
CA ILE A 56 -11.65 19.73 2.61
C ILE A 56 -13.11 20.05 2.34
N GLY A 57 -13.99 19.16 2.79
CA GLY A 57 -15.42 19.22 2.55
C GLY A 57 -15.86 18.51 1.26
N LYS A 58 -14.98 18.16 0.32
CA LYS A 58 -15.41 17.41 -0.87
C LYS A 58 -15.83 15.98 -0.52
N ASN A 59 -16.67 15.40 -1.38
CA ASN A 59 -17.06 13.99 -1.27
C ASN A 59 -15.83 13.10 -1.55
N ALA A 60 -15.62 12.06 -0.74
CA ALA A 60 -14.47 11.19 -0.86
C ALA A 60 -14.43 10.43 -2.19
N TYR A 61 -15.59 10.02 -2.73
CA TYR A 61 -15.66 9.35 -4.03
C TYR A 61 -15.21 10.27 -5.16
N ASP A 62 -15.74 11.49 -5.22
CA ASP A 62 -15.45 12.45 -6.29
C ASP A 62 -13.95 12.81 -6.32
N VAL A 63 -13.34 13.00 -5.15
CA VAL A 63 -11.90 13.26 -5.05
C VAL A 63 -11.10 12.06 -5.55
N VAL A 64 -11.47 10.83 -5.17
CA VAL A 64 -10.77 9.61 -5.61
C VAL A 64 -10.82 9.45 -7.12
N ILE A 65 -11.98 9.57 -7.76
CA ILE A 65 -12.11 9.32 -9.21
C ILE A 65 -11.41 10.38 -10.07
N ASN A 66 -11.26 11.60 -9.55
CA ASN A 66 -10.61 12.71 -10.25
C ASN A 66 -9.11 12.83 -9.97
N ASN A 67 -8.55 11.97 -9.10
CA ASN A 67 -7.13 12.02 -8.71
C ASN A 67 -6.47 10.65 -8.92
N LEU A 68 -6.32 10.23 -10.18
CA LEU A 68 -5.73 8.93 -10.53
C LEU A 68 -4.60 8.99 -11.55
N ASP A 69 -4.27 10.16 -12.11
CA ASP A 69 -3.40 10.25 -13.27
C ASP A 69 -1.92 10.28 -12.88
N SER A 70 -1.57 11.05 -11.84
CA SER A 70 -0.21 11.12 -11.31
C SER A 70 0.02 10.22 -10.10
N ASN A 71 1.28 9.96 -9.75
CA ASN A 71 1.61 9.19 -8.55
C ASN A 71 1.21 9.94 -7.26
N LEU A 72 1.32 11.26 -7.26
CA LEU A 72 0.90 12.09 -6.13
C LEU A 72 -0.62 12.05 -5.94
N GLN A 73 -1.36 12.15 -7.03
CA GLN A 73 -2.81 11.99 -7.03
C GLN A 73 -3.24 10.60 -6.54
N ARG A 74 -2.60 9.52 -7.01
CA ARG A 74 -2.84 8.16 -6.51
C ARG A 74 -2.48 8.01 -5.03
N SER A 75 -1.47 8.73 -4.53
CA SER A 75 -1.15 8.77 -3.10
C SER A 75 -2.36 9.32 -2.32
N LEU A 76 -2.91 10.48 -2.73
CA LEU A 76 -4.12 11.04 -2.11
C LEU A 76 -5.30 10.05 -2.16
N SER A 77 -5.59 9.50 -3.33
CA SER A 77 -6.71 8.58 -3.55
C SER A 77 -6.59 7.31 -2.70
N LEU A 78 -5.39 6.74 -2.60
CA LEU A 78 -5.16 5.57 -1.74
C LEU A 78 -5.24 5.93 -0.26
N ALA A 79 -4.81 7.12 0.17
CA ALA A 79 -5.03 7.55 1.55
C ALA A 79 -6.53 7.65 1.87
N ILE A 80 -7.37 8.13 0.95
CA ILE A 80 -8.84 8.17 1.10
C ILE A 80 -9.42 6.75 1.18
N LEU A 81 -9.08 5.88 0.23
CA LEU A 81 -9.54 4.48 0.19
C LEU A 81 -9.13 3.73 1.47
N ASN A 82 -7.90 3.95 1.93
CA ASN A 82 -7.33 3.29 3.08
C ASN A 82 -8.04 3.70 4.39
N ALA A 83 -8.57 4.93 4.46
CA ALA A 83 -9.34 5.46 5.60
C ALA A 83 -10.66 4.72 5.82
N LEU A 84 -11.17 4.01 4.81
CA LEU A 84 -12.35 3.16 4.96
C LEU A 84 -12.05 1.85 5.70
N GLY A 85 -10.78 1.47 5.88
CA GLY A 85 -10.48 0.20 6.55
C GLY A 85 -10.82 0.23 8.03
N GLU A 86 -11.48 -0.82 8.49
CA GLU A 86 -11.73 -1.06 9.92
C GLU A 86 -10.85 -2.22 10.39
N MET A 87 -10.41 -2.17 11.64
CA MET A 87 -9.58 -3.23 12.22
C MET A 87 -10.37 -4.54 12.43
N ASN A 88 -11.71 -4.48 12.38
CA ASN A 88 -12.56 -5.63 12.57
C ASN A 88 -12.31 -6.70 11.50
N GLY A 89 -12.15 -7.96 11.93
CA GLY A 89 -11.79 -9.07 11.04
C GLY A 89 -10.31 -9.14 10.65
N PHE A 90 -9.45 -8.30 11.23
CA PHE A 90 -8.00 -8.41 11.10
C PHE A 90 -7.36 -9.04 12.34
N THR A 91 -6.27 -9.76 12.14
CA THR A 91 -5.40 -10.32 13.18
C THR A 91 -4.13 -9.49 13.29
N GLN A 92 -3.66 -9.18 14.50
CA GLN A 92 -2.41 -8.45 14.67
C GLN A 92 -1.22 -9.32 14.23
N GLY A 93 -0.32 -8.77 13.41
CA GLY A 93 0.85 -9.49 12.89
C GLY A 93 1.18 -9.14 11.43
N ASP A 94 2.19 -9.82 10.88
CA ASP A 94 2.62 -9.69 9.49
C ASP A 94 2.13 -10.89 8.67
N PRO A 95 1.44 -10.69 7.51
CA PRO A 95 0.98 -11.79 6.68
C PRO A 95 2.11 -12.65 6.13
N ILE A 96 3.36 -12.15 6.06
CA ILE A 96 4.49 -12.95 5.57
C ILE A 96 4.76 -14.18 6.44
N ASN A 97 4.40 -14.11 7.73
CA ASN A 97 4.58 -15.21 8.69
C ASN A 97 3.62 -16.38 8.45
N LEU A 98 2.67 -16.24 7.52
CA LEU A 98 1.77 -17.33 7.12
C LEU A 98 2.46 -18.37 6.23
N TYR A 99 3.60 -18.02 5.63
CA TYR A 99 4.29 -18.81 4.63
C TYR A 99 5.78 -18.93 4.96
N SER A 100 6.40 -20.02 4.49
CA SER A 100 7.81 -20.31 4.68
C SER A 100 8.31 -21.28 3.60
N GLY A 101 9.62 -21.30 3.39
CA GLY A 101 10.28 -22.17 2.41
C GLY A 101 10.11 -21.70 0.96
N GLY A 102 10.90 -22.27 0.07
CA GLY A 102 10.90 -21.93 -1.35
C GLY A 102 11.44 -20.53 -1.64
N LYS A 103 11.05 -19.99 -2.80
CA LYS A 103 11.49 -18.68 -3.28
C LYS A 103 10.45 -17.61 -2.96
N LEU A 104 10.88 -16.53 -2.31
CA LEU A 104 10.09 -15.32 -2.07
C LEU A 104 10.44 -14.25 -3.11
N CYS A 105 9.43 -13.69 -3.77
CA CYS A 105 9.58 -12.47 -4.57
C CYS A 105 8.92 -11.28 -3.87
N VAL A 106 9.67 -10.20 -3.69
CA VAL A 106 9.21 -9.00 -3.01
C VAL A 106 9.22 -7.83 -3.99
N PHE A 107 8.16 -7.04 -4.01
CA PHE A 107 8.03 -5.87 -4.90
C PHE A 107 7.73 -4.63 -4.06
N GLY A 108 8.61 -3.62 -4.06
CA GLY A 108 8.41 -2.45 -3.20
C GLY A 108 9.58 -1.46 -3.17
N PHE A 109 9.40 -0.35 -2.46
CA PHE A 109 10.47 0.62 -2.17
C PHE A 109 11.36 0.09 -1.04
N SER A 110 12.59 -0.33 -1.37
CA SER A 110 13.63 -0.79 -0.43
C SER A 110 13.08 -1.53 0.80
N PRO A 111 12.43 -2.69 0.61
CA PRO A 111 11.78 -3.42 1.70
C PRO A 111 12.84 -3.93 2.69
N GLN A 112 13.00 -3.22 3.80
CA GLN A 112 13.84 -3.65 4.91
C GLN A 112 13.12 -4.74 5.69
N LEU A 113 13.32 -5.99 5.29
CA LEU A 113 12.71 -7.13 5.98
C LEU A 113 13.72 -8.28 6.02
N SER A 114 13.80 -8.92 7.19
CA SER A 114 14.48 -10.19 7.36
C SER A 114 13.50 -11.29 6.95
N TYR A 115 13.78 -11.98 5.85
CA TYR A 115 12.98 -13.09 5.35
C TYR A 115 13.71 -14.41 5.56
N SER A 116 14.20 -14.63 6.79
CA SER A 116 15.01 -15.81 7.15
C SER A 116 14.28 -17.14 6.97
N ASN A 117 12.94 -17.11 6.88
CA ASN A 117 12.11 -18.30 6.75
C ASN A 117 11.97 -18.80 5.31
N PHE A 118 12.65 -18.18 4.34
CA PHE A 118 12.62 -18.55 2.92
C PHE A 118 14.01 -18.98 2.43
N ASP A 119 14.06 -19.93 1.50
CA ASP A 119 15.32 -20.51 1.00
C ASP A 119 16.08 -19.49 0.14
N SER A 120 15.34 -18.71 -0.66
CA SER A 120 15.88 -17.63 -1.47
C SER A 120 14.90 -16.47 -1.57
N VAL A 121 15.44 -15.26 -1.67
CA VAL A 121 14.65 -14.03 -1.76
C VAL A 121 15.10 -13.22 -2.96
N VAL A 122 14.16 -12.77 -3.79
CA VAL A 122 14.42 -11.80 -4.85
C VAL A 122 13.56 -10.57 -4.59
N VAL A 123 14.20 -9.43 -4.45
CA VAL A 123 13.56 -8.13 -4.27
C VAL A 123 13.64 -7.36 -5.58
N TYR A 124 12.50 -6.97 -6.12
CA TYR A 124 12.40 -5.98 -7.19
C TYR A 124 12.13 -4.62 -6.56
N ASP A 125 13.20 -3.83 -6.40
CA ASP A 125 13.17 -2.53 -5.75
C ASP A 125 12.77 -1.45 -6.76
N PHE A 126 11.81 -0.60 -6.39
CA PHE A 126 11.38 0.54 -7.19
C PHE A 126 12.40 1.69 -7.24
N LEU A 127 13.41 1.70 -6.36
CA LEU A 127 14.47 2.73 -6.34
C LEU A 127 15.83 2.23 -6.82
N SER A 128 16.10 0.92 -6.72
CA SER A 128 17.43 0.42 -7.04
C SER A 128 17.71 0.56 -8.54
N THR A 129 18.92 1.00 -8.87
CA THR A 129 19.44 1.06 -10.25
C THR A 129 20.41 -0.07 -10.55
N GLU A 130 20.81 -0.84 -9.54
CA GLU A 130 21.84 -1.87 -9.65
C GLU A 130 21.41 -3.16 -8.96
N ASN A 131 21.99 -4.27 -9.41
CA ASN A 131 21.86 -5.56 -8.76
C ASN A 131 22.76 -5.61 -7.53
N LYS A 132 22.22 -6.09 -6.40
CA LYS A 132 22.95 -6.28 -5.15
C LYS A 132 22.59 -7.63 -4.55
N ARG A 133 23.52 -8.22 -3.79
CA ARG A 133 23.26 -9.46 -3.07
C ARG A 133 23.66 -9.31 -1.61
N VAL A 134 22.76 -9.69 -0.71
CA VAL A 134 22.97 -9.67 0.75
C VAL A 134 22.47 -11.01 1.30
N GLY A 135 23.40 -11.89 1.67
CA GLY A 135 23.06 -13.25 2.10
C GLY A 135 22.32 -14.05 1.02
N ASN A 136 21.14 -14.57 1.36
CA ASN A 136 20.24 -15.28 0.44
C ASN A 136 19.30 -14.35 -0.36
N THR A 137 19.46 -13.03 -0.21
CA THR A 137 18.62 -12.01 -0.87
C THR A 137 19.34 -11.40 -2.06
N GLU A 138 18.70 -11.46 -3.22
CA GLU A 138 19.09 -10.73 -4.42
C GLU A 138 18.17 -9.53 -4.60
N ILE A 139 18.74 -8.33 -4.71
CA ILE A 139 18.01 -7.08 -4.94
C ILE A 139 18.28 -6.67 -6.39
N ARG A 140 17.20 -6.48 -7.15
CA ARG A 140 17.22 -6.10 -8.56
C ARG A 140 16.41 -4.82 -8.75
N PRO A 141 16.77 -3.96 -9.71
CA PRO A 141 15.89 -2.91 -10.19
C PRO A 141 14.56 -3.50 -10.67
N PHE A 142 13.44 -2.86 -10.33
CA PHE A 142 12.12 -3.26 -10.85
C PHE A 142 12.06 -3.24 -12.39
N SER A 143 12.85 -2.37 -13.03
CA SER A 143 12.95 -2.30 -14.50
C SER A 143 13.40 -3.61 -15.16
N LEU A 144 14.08 -4.50 -14.42
CA LEU A 144 14.52 -5.81 -14.91
C LEU A 144 13.44 -6.90 -14.80
N LEU A 145 12.25 -6.60 -14.26
CA LEU A 145 11.16 -7.56 -14.22
C LEU A 145 10.64 -7.86 -15.63
N SER A 146 10.84 -9.09 -16.08
CA SER A 146 10.35 -9.63 -17.35
C SER A 146 9.42 -10.81 -17.13
N HIS A 147 9.89 -11.82 -16.41
CA HIS A 147 9.12 -12.93 -15.87
C HIS A 147 9.80 -13.44 -14.60
N GLU A 148 9.03 -13.78 -13.57
CA GLU A 148 9.59 -14.34 -12.34
C GLU A 148 8.69 -15.41 -11.73
N VAL A 149 9.30 -16.53 -11.35
CA VAL A 149 8.60 -17.66 -10.72
C VAL A 149 9.03 -17.75 -9.28
N CYS A 150 8.06 -17.80 -8.37
CA CYS A 150 8.29 -17.88 -6.94
C CYS A 150 7.23 -18.73 -6.25
N THR A 151 7.51 -19.15 -5.03
CA THR A 151 6.51 -19.85 -4.20
C THR A 151 5.55 -18.83 -3.61
N THR A 152 6.07 -17.73 -3.08
CA THR A 152 5.30 -16.65 -2.47
C THR A 152 5.71 -15.32 -3.11
N ALA A 153 4.73 -14.47 -3.44
CA ALA A 153 4.97 -13.09 -3.81
C ALA A 153 4.40 -12.13 -2.76
N LEU A 154 5.25 -11.24 -2.26
CA LEU A 154 4.92 -10.17 -1.33
C LEU A 154 4.96 -8.82 -2.07
N ILE A 155 3.79 -8.30 -2.40
CA ILE A 155 3.64 -7.06 -3.16
C ILE A 155 3.34 -5.93 -2.19
N PHE A 156 4.22 -4.93 -2.09
CA PHE A 156 3.91 -3.73 -1.33
C PHE A 156 2.89 -2.88 -2.08
N ALA A 157 1.85 -2.42 -1.37
CA ALA A 157 0.76 -1.60 -1.90
C ALA A 157 1.21 -0.22 -2.42
N SER A 158 2.48 0.15 -2.24
CA SER A 158 3.09 1.23 -3.02
C SER A 158 3.05 0.98 -4.54
N SER A 159 2.88 -0.28 -4.96
CA SER A 159 2.63 -0.66 -6.36
C SER A 159 1.31 -0.12 -6.92
N LEU A 160 0.32 0.13 -6.05
CA LEU A 160 -0.92 0.82 -6.41
C LEU A 160 -0.66 2.32 -6.61
N VAL A 161 0.25 2.91 -5.82
CA VAL A 161 0.60 4.34 -5.91
C VAL A 161 1.36 4.61 -7.20
N ASN A 162 2.38 3.80 -7.52
CA ASN A 162 3.21 3.98 -8.71
C ASN A 162 2.65 3.29 -9.98
N ASN A 163 1.43 2.75 -9.91
CA ASN A 163 0.74 2.10 -11.02
C ASN A 163 1.50 0.90 -11.65
N THR A 164 2.20 0.11 -10.84
CA THR A 164 2.98 -1.06 -11.31
C THR A 164 2.36 -2.42 -10.97
N ILE A 165 1.31 -2.46 -10.15
CA ILE A 165 0.71 -3.71 -9.67
C ILE A 165 0.22 -4.62 -10.81
N ASP A 166 -0.45 -4.08 -11.83
CA ASP A 166 -0.94 -4.89 -12.96
C ASP A 166 0.24 -5.50 -13.76
N LYS A 167 1.33 -4.74 -13.92
CA LYS A 167 2.58 -5.25 -14.51
C LYS A 167 3.20 -6.35 -13.67
N ILE A 168 3.22 -6.22 -12.34
CA ILE A 168 3.72 -7.26 -11.44
C ILE A 168 2.89 -8.54 -11.63
N LEU A 169 1.57 -8.44 -11.50
CA LEU A 169 0.67 -9.61 -11.56
C LEU A 169 0.75 -10.35 -12.90
N THR A 170 1.01 -9.65 -14.01
CA THR A 170 1.17 -10.26 -15.33
C THR A 170 2.55 -10.89 -15.56
N GLN A 171 3.56 -10.49 -14.80
CA GLN A 171 4.94 -10.94 -14.98
C GLN A 171 5.39 -11.98 -13.95
N ILE A 172 4.57 -12.29 -12.95
CA ILE A 172 4.90 -13.28 -11.93
C ILE A 172 4.07 -14.54 -12.05
N SER A 173 4.64 -15.65 -11.61
CA SER A 173 3.91 -16.87 -11.25
C SER A 173 4.23 -17.20 -9.81
N ALA A 174 3.20 -17.27 -8.96
CA ALA A 174 3.32 -17.53 -7.53
C ALA A 174 2.19 -18.42 -7.04
N ASN A 175 2.48 -19.30 -6.08
CA ASN A 175 1.44 -20.09 -5.42
C ASN A 175 0.66 -19.25 -4.40
N HIS A 176 1.35 -18.29 -3.77
CA HIS A 176 0.78 -17.41 -2.76
C HIS A 176 1.01 -15.95 -3.09
N LEU A 177 -0.05 -15.15 -3.03
CA LEU A 177 -0.01 -13.70 -3.27
C LEU A 177 -0.44 -12.93 -2.02
N ILE A 178 0.40 -11.98 -1.61
CA ILE A 178 0.19 -11.13 -0.44
C ILE A 178 0.30 -9.67 -0.86
N LEU A 179 -0.73 -8.87 -0.56
CA LEU A 179 -0.65 -7.41 -0.65
C LEU A 179 -0.32 -6.86 0.74
N THR A 180 0.73 -6.07 0.90
CA THR A 180 1.15 -5.55 2.21
C THR A 180 1.58 -4.08 2.18
N GLY A 181 1.69 -3.47 3.36
CA GLY A 181 2.27 -2.13 3.51
C GLY A 181 1.25 -1.05 3.85
N ILE A 182 1.75 0.19 3.95
CA ILE A 182 0.95 1.30 4.50
C ILE A 182 -0.17 1.74 3.57
N SER A 183 0.00 1.59 2.25
CA SER A 183 -1.00 1.94 1.24
C SER A 183 -2.04 0.84 0.98
N SER A 184 -2.03 -0.25 1.76
CA SER A 184 -2.91 -1.42 1.52
C SER A 184 -4.38 -1.12 1.79
N VAL A 185 -5.21 -1.25 0.76
CA VAL A 185 -6.66 -1.00 0.83
C VAL A 185 -7.41 -2.31 1.13
N ASP A 186 -8.39 -2.26 2.04
CA ASP A 186 -9.27 -3.40 2.36
C ASP A 186 -10.40 -3.49 1.34
N ALA A 187 -10.12 -4.16 0.21
CA ALA A 187 -11.04 -4.46 -0.89
C ALA A 187 -11.03 -5.97 -1.16
N PRO A 188 -11.58 -6.79 -0.24
CA PRO A 188 -11.41 -8.24 -0.25
C PRO A 188 -11.99 -8.92 -1.49
N ILE A 189 -13.04 -8.39 -2.12
CA ILE A 189 -13.64 -9.03 -3.29
C ILE A 189 -12.70 -8.91 -4.48
N THR A 190 -12.26 -7.69 -4.79
CA THR A 190 -11.30 -7.42 -5.87
C THR A 190 -9.99 -8.16 -5.61
N LEU A 191 -9.45 -8.11 -4.40
CA LEU A 191 -8.18 -8.77 -4.10
C LEU A 191 -8.24 -10.29 -4.31
N LYS A 192 -9.31 -10.97 -3.89
CA LYS A 192 -9.50 -12.41 -4.18
C LYS A 192 -9.60 -12.70 -5.66
N ASN A 193 -10.30 -11.86 -6.42
CA ASN A 193 -10.44 -12.02 -7.87
C ASN A 193 -9.08 -11.93 -8.60
N HIS A 194 -8.11 -11.23 -8.01
CA HIS A 194 -6.73 -11.16 -8.49
C HIS A 194 -5.78 -12.18 -7.84
N GLY A 195 -6.32 -13.16 -7.11
CA GLY A 195 -5.55 -14.27 -6.53
C GLY A 195 -4.83 -13.95 -5.22
N PHE A 196 -5.05 -12.79 -4.60
CA PHE A 196 -4.48 -12.48 -3.29
C PHE A 196 -5.13 -13.34 -2.19
N GLU A 197 -4.30 -13.94 -1.34
CA GLU A 197 -4.72 -14.78 -0.21
C GLU A 197 -4.60 -14.07 1.13
N ALA A 198 -3.80 -13.01 1.21
CA ALA A 198 -3.64 -12.22 2.42
C ALA A 198 -3.42 -10.74 2.13
N LEU A 199 -4.02 -9.92 2.99
CA LEU A 199 -3.86 -8.48 3.03
C LEU A 199 -3.17 -8.07 4.35
N GLY A 200 -1.99 -7.48 4.27
CA GLY A 200 -1.31 -6.82 5.37
C GLY A 200 -1.56 -5.31 5.34
N LYS A 201 -1.96 -4.74 6.47
CA LYS A 201 -2.32 -3.33 6.61
C LYS A 201 -1.75 -2.74 7.90
N LEU A 202 -1.48 -1.43 7.88
CA LEU A 202 -1.12 -0.66 9.06
C LEU A 202 -2.32 0.18 9.50
N PHE A 203 -2.73 0.02 10.76
CA PHE A 203 -3.81 0.80 11.36
C PHE A 203 -3.24 1.90 12.27
N PRO A 204 -3.74 3.15 12.18
CA PRO A 204 -3.43 4.21 13.13
C PRO A 204 -3.99 3.86 14.53
N ILE A 205 -3.12 3.64 15.50
CA ILE A 205 -3.51 3.43 16.91
C ILE A 205 -3.74 4.80 17.58
N GLU A 206 -2.84 5.75 17.35
CA GLU A 206 -2.97 7.13 17.83
C GLU A 206 -3.23 8.08 16.65
N LYS A 207 -4.49 8.14 16.22
CA LYS A 207 -4.94 8.88 15.02
C LYS A 207 -4.35 10.29 14.90
N TYR A 208 -4.46 11.11 15.95
CA TYR A 208 -3.94 12.49 15.92
C TYR A 208 -2.40 12.54 15.82
N ARG A 209 -1.69 11.67 16.56
CA ARG A 209 -0.23 11.59 16.49
C ARG A 209 0.25 11.13 15.12
N VAL A 210 -0.42 10.16 14.51
CA VAL A 210 -0.17 9.73 13.13
C VAL A 210 -0.27 10.92 12.18
N PHE A 211 -1.41 11.62 12.20
CA PHE A 211 -1.65 12.74 11.29
C PHE A 211 -0.61 13.85 11.45
N ARG A 212 -0.34 14.28 12.70
CA ARG A 212 0.67 15.30 13.00
C ARG A 212 2.07 14.87 12.59
N THR A 213 2.47 13.63 12.89
CA THR A 213 3.78 13.10 12.51
C THR A 213 3.99 13.19 11.00
N ILE A 214 2.97 12.88 10.21
CA ILE A 214 3.04 12.96 8.75
C ILE A 214 3.17 14.42 8.30
N CYS A 215 2.37 15.33 8.84
CA CYS A 215 2.41 16.76 8.47
C CYS A 215 3.68 17.48 8.88
N GLU A 216 4.33 17.00 9.93
CA GLU A 216 5.60 17.53 10.42
C GLU A 216 6.82 16.89 9.72
N GLY A 217 6.60 16.08 8.67
CA GLY A 217 7.66 15.49 7.86
C GLY A 217 8.28 14.21 8.44
N GLY A 218 7.58 13.55 9.36
CA GLY A 218 8.05 12.34 10.01
C GLY A 218 8.18 11.14 9.06
N SER A 219 9.28 10.40 9.19
CA SER A 219 9.54 9.17 8.43
C SER A 219 8.95 7.93 9.10
N ASN A 220 9.12 6.76 8.46
CA ASN A 220 8.70 5.47 8.99
C ASN A 220 9.15 5.23 10.44
N ARG A 221 10.36 5.67 10.80
CA ARG A 221 10.93 5.52 12.15
C ARG A 221 10.10 6.22 13.23
N LEU A 222 9.49 7.36 12.91
CA LEU A 222 8.64 8.11 13.84
C LEU A 222 7.21 7.62 13.77
N LEU A 223 6.71 7.34 12.55
CA LEU A 223 5.34 6.90 12.33
C LEU A 223 5.06 5.53 12.94
N SER A 224 6.03 4.61 12.90
CA SER A 224 5.90 3.23 13.40
C SER A 224 5.54 3.13 14.89
N LYS A 225 5.74 4.20 15.66
CA LYS A 225 5.35 4.28 17.08
C LYS A 225 3.83 4.38 17.29
N TYR A 226 3.10 4.82 16.26
CA TYR A 226 1.68 5.18 16.35
C TYR A 226 0.79 4.36 15.42
N VAL A 227 1.37 3.41 14.69
CA VAL A 227 0.67 2.47 13.82
C VAL A 227 0.97 1.04 14.25
N ALA A 228 0.03 0.13 14.03
CA ALA A 228 0.23 -1.28 14.29
C ALA A 228 -0.09 -2.11 13.04
N ARG A 229 0.68 -3.18 12.84
CA ARG A 229 0.53 -4.08 11.70
C ARG A 229 -0.49 -5.16 12.01
N TYR A 230 -1.41 -5.32 11.07
CA TYR A 230 -2.47 -6.32 11.10
C TYR A 230 -2.56 -6.98 9.73
N PHE A 231 -3.15 -8.16 9.69
CA PHE A 231 -3.43 -8.86 8.46
C PHE A 231 -4.78 -9.55 8.48
N LYS A 232 -5.30 -9.80 7.28
CA LYS A 232 -6.54 -10.53 7.05
C LYS A 232 -6.27 -11.57 5.97
N LYS A 233 -6.61 -12.83 6.25
CA LYS A 233 -6.70 -13.85 5.20
C LYS A 233 -7.94 -13.57 4.37
N LEU A 234 -7.81 -13.63 3.06
CA LEU A 234 -8.87 -13.35 2.11
C LEU A 234 -9.64 -14.62 1.80
#